data_AF-A0AAU5FPS7-F1
#
_entry.id   AF-A0AAU5FPS7-F1
#
_cell.length_a   1.000
_cell.length_b   1.000
_cell.length_c   1.000
_cell.angle_alpha   90.00
_cell.angle_beta   90.00
_cell.angle_gamma   90.00
#
_symmetry.space_group_name_H-M   'P 1'
#
loop_
_entity.id
_entity.type
_entity.pdbx_description
1 polymer ?
#
loop_
_entity_poly.entity_id
_entity_poly.type
_entity_poly.pdbx_seq_one_letter_code
_entity_poly.pdbx_strand_id
1 'polypeptide(L)'
;MCFDEDAVPPVPVVADAAIESRYLELTAADGNTFAAFTAAPEGGADTAIVILPDVRGLYGFYTELAKRFAENGVRALVFDYYGRTAGVGKRDKDFPYAQHMADLAPRSLYADLAASVAHLRTPEGGAAEAVLTVGFCIGGRIAVMAAAGGFDLAGVIGFYCWPAAAPDGSPGPTGRAADLTAPVLALMAGDDPGIPARHVKEFDEALAAAGVDHEVITYPGTPHSFFDAKRSEYADASADAWSRVLAFTRRVGAPVGG
;
A
#
# COMPACT_ATOMS: atom_id res chain seq x y z
N MET A 1 -10.60 12.73 5.22
CA MET A 1 -10.69 12.90 3.75
C MET A 1 -9.44 12.27 3.16
N CYS A 2 -9.51 11.58 2.02
CA CYS A 2 -8.31 11.08 1.33
C CYS A 2 -7.45 12.25 0.81
N PHE A 3 -6.23 11.98 0.34
CA PHE A 3 -5.29 12.99 -0.19
C PHE A 3 -5.91 13.93 -1.21
N ASP A 4 -5.50 15.19 -1.29
CA ASP A 4 -5.93 16.04 -2.42
C ASP A 4 -5.25 15.60 -3.73
N GLU A 5 -5.75 16.06 -4.89
CA GLU A 5 -5.18 15.69 -6.19
C GLU A 5 -3.74 16.17 -6.40
N ASP A 6 -3.40 17.29 -5.77
CA ASP A 6 -2.08 17.92 -5.75
C ASP A 6 -1.24 17.51 -4.53
N ALA A 7 -1.67 16.49 -3.77
CA ALA A 7 -0.90 15.93 -2.67
C ALA A 7 0.45 15.41 -3.17
N VAL A 8 1.47 15.57 -2.32
CA VAL A 8 2.82 15.09 -2.61
C VAL A 8 3.28 14.23 -1.44
N PRO A 9 3.90 13.06 -1.68
CA PRO A 9 4.46 12.27 -0.60
C PRO A 9 5.46 13.13 0.20
N PRO A 10 5.38 13.15 1.54
CA PRO A 10 6.25 13.93 2.42
C PRO A 10 7.67 13.33 2.52
N VAL A 11 8.13 12.65 1.48
CA VAL A 11 9.41 11.97 1.42
C VAL A 11 10.39 12.81 0.59
N PRO A 12 11.55 13.19 1.15
CA PRO A 12 12.58 13.91 0.41
C PRO A 12 13.11 13.13 -0.79
N VAL A 13 13.47 13.84 -1.85
CA VAL A 13 14.20 13.29 -2.99
C VAL A 13 15.62 12.92 -2.55
N VAL A 14 16.12 11.76 -2.99
CA VAL A 14 17.55 11.43 -2.87
C VAL A 14 18.27 11.89 -4.14
N ALA A 15 18.97 13.02 -4.07
CA ALA A 15 19.47 13.76 -5.24
C ALA A 15 20.38 12.96 -6.19
N ASP A 16 21.12 11.97 -5.68
CA ASP A 16 22.07 11.15 -6.45
C ASP A 16 21.55 9.73 -6.73
N ALA A 17 20.29 9.43 -6.37
CA ALA A 17 19.72 8.12 -6.64
C ALA A 17 19.29 8.01 -8.12
N ALA A 18 20.00 7.18 -8.87
CA ALA A 18 19.65 6.86 -10.24
C ALA A 18 18.51 5.82 -10.25
N ILE A 19 17.37 6.18 -10.84
CA ILE A 19 16.18 5.33 -10.89
C ILE A 19 15.65 5.23 -12.33
N GLU A 20 15.04 4.08 -12.63
CA GLU A 20 14.24 3.89 -13.83
C GLU A 20 12.77 3.85 -13.45
N SER A 21 11.89 4.46 -14.26
CA SER A 21 10.46 4.36 -14.05
C SER A 21 9.66 4.39 -15.35
N ARG A 22 8.53 3.68 -15.38
CA ARG A 22 7.65 3.59 -16.54
C ARG A 22 6.24 3.18 -16.17
N TYR A 23 5.29 3.53 -17.03
CA TYR A 23 3.98 2.90 -17.05
C TYR A 23 4.06 1.53 -17.74
N LEU A 24 3.23 0.61 -17.31
CA LEU A 24 3.00 -0.68 -17.95
C LEU A 24 1.54 -1.10 -17.81
N GLU A 25 1.13 -2.06 -18.61
CA GLU A 25 -0.17 -2.71 -18.50
C GLU A 25 0.04 -4.16 -18.05
N LEU A 26 -0.79 -4.60 -17.10
CA LEU A 26 -0.78 -5.97 -16.61
C LEU A 26 -2.16 -6.58 -16.80
N THR A 27 -2.19 -7.91 -16.96
CA THR A 27 -3.42 -8.68 -17.08
C THR A 27 -3.53 -9.66 -15.92
N ALA A 28 -4.61 -9.54 -15.16
CA ALA A 28 -4.96 -10.47 -14.09
C ALA A 28 -5.45 -11.81 -14.64
N ALA A 29 -5.40 -12.86 -13.80
CA ALA A 29 -5.79 -14.21 -14.19
C ALA A 29 -7.28 -14.33 -14.60
N ASP A 30 -8.12 -13.39 -14.16
CA ASP A 30 -9.53 -13.29 -14.55
C ASP A 30 -9.75 -12.53 -15.88
N GLY A 31 -8.66 -12.14 -16.56
CA GLY A 31 -8.68 -11.43 -17.84
C GLY A 31 -8.78 -9.91 -17.72
N ASN A 32 -8.90 -9.36 -16.51
CA ASN A 32 -8.91 -7.92 -16.31
C ASN A 32 -7.54 -7.32 -16.71
N THR A 33 -7.55 -6.22 -17.47
CA THR A 33 -6.33 -5.48 -17.80
C THR A 33 -6.35 -4.14 -17.06
N PHE A 34 -5.23 -3.79 -16.43
CA PHE A 34 -5.11 -2.58 -15.62
C PHE A 34 -3.78 -1.88 -15.85
N ALA A 35 -3.78 -0.56 -15.69
CA ALA A 35 -2.58 0.25 -15.74
C ALA A 35 -1.79 0.10 -14.44
N ALA A 36 -0.46 0.08 -14.55
CA ALA A 36 0.45 0.13 -13.43
C ALA A 36 1.61 1.09 -13.73
N PHE A 37 2.28 1.54 -12.68
CA PHE A 37 3.50 2.32 -12.76
C PHE A 37 4.55 1.66 -11.89
N THR A 38 5.74 1.46 -12.43
CA THR A 38 6.86 0.90 -11.69
C THR A 38 8.02 1.87 -11.66
N ALA A 39 8.73 1.87 -10.52
CA ALA A 39 10.01 2.54 -10.35
C ALA A 39 10.99 1.58 -9.66
N ALA A 40 12.25 1.62 -10.05
CA ALA A 40 13.30 0.80 -9.46
C ALA A 40 14.64 1.55 -9.44
N PRO A 41 15.53 1.27 -8.47
CA PRO A 41 16.90 1.74 -8.55
C PRO A 41 17.59 1.17 -9.79
N GLU A 42 18.47 1.95 -10.40
CA GLU A 42 19.39 1.43 -11.42
C GLU A 42 20.25 0.31 -10.81
N GLY A 43 20.40 -0.80 -11.52
CA GLY A 43 21.07 -2.01 -11.02
C GLY A 43 20.15 -3.03 -10.35
N GLY A 44 18.87 -2.70 -10.14
CA GLY A 44 17.87 -3.64 -9.60
C GLY A 44 17.76 -3.64 -8.07
N ALA A 45 16.82 -4.42 -7.55
CA ALA A 45 16.56 -4.57 -6.13
C ALA A 45 15.91 -5.92 -5.85
N ASP A 46 16.39 -6.61 -4.82
CA ASP A 46 15.86 -7.93 -4.41
C ASP A 46 14.55 -7.79 -3.63
N THR A 47 14.30 -6.61 -3.05
CA THR A 47 13.05 -6.28 -2.37
C THR A 47 12.18 -5.39 -3.25
N ALA A 48 10.91 -5.79 -3.41
CA ALA A 48 9.89 -5.00 -4.08
C ALA A 48 8.69 -4.72 -3.18
N ILE A 49 7.97 -3.64 -3.48
CA ILE A 49 6.75 -3.24 -2.79
C ILE A 49 5.63 -2.94 -3.78
N VAL A 50 4.47 -3.55 -3.57
CA VAL A 50 3.23 -3.18 -4.27
C VAL A 50 2.52 -2.10 -3.48
N ILE A 51 2.32 -0.95 -4.10
CA ILE A 51 1.59 0.18 -3.55
C ILE A 51 0.12 0.04 -3.92
N LEU A 52 -0.75 0.07 -2.91
CA LEU A 52 -2.20 0.03 -3.00
C LEU A 52 -2.75 1.45 -2.75
N PRO A 53 -3.19 2.15 -3.82
CA PRO A 53 -3.71 3.51 -3.71
C PRO A 53 -4.91 3.68 -2.77
N ASP A 54 -5.20 4.94 -2.45
CA ASP A 54 -6.51 5.33 -1.95
C ASP A 54 -7.57 5.29 -3.07
N VAL A 55 -8.76 5.82 -2.76
CA VAL A 55 -9.91 5.88 -3.68
C VAL A 55 -9.66 6.66 -4.97
N ARG A 56 -8.50 7.29 -5.19
CA ARG A 56 -8.21 7.96 -6.47
C ARG A 56 -7.50 7.06 -7.47
N GLY A 57 -7.10 5.86 -7.07
CA GLY A 57 -6.40 4.93 -7.95
C GLY A 57 -5.01 5.43 -8.34
N LEU A 58 -4.58 5.14 -9.58
CA LEU A 58 -3.25 5.51 -10.06
C LEU A 58 -3.17 6.99 -10.48
N TYR A 59 -2.74 7.85 -9.56
CA TYR A 59 -2.48 9.28 -9.82
C TYR A 59 -1.11 9.74 -9.27
N GLY A 60 -0.80 11.03 -9.46
CA GLY A 60 0.52 11.64 -9.24
C GLY A 60 1.17 11.29 -7.90
N PHE A 61 0.41 11.34 -6.80
CA PHE A 61 0.94 11.02 -5.46
C PHE A 61 1.61 9.64 -5.42
N TYR A 62 0.94 8.61 -5.96
CA TYR A 62 1.45 7.24 -5.86
C TYR A 62 2.55 6.94 -6.88
N THR A 63 2.57 7.61 -8.03
CA THR A 63 3.72 7.53 -8.95
C THR A 63 4.96 8.17 -8.35
N GLU A 64 4.81 9.30 -7.64
CA GLU A 64 5.92 9.91 -6.91
C GLU A 64 6.34 9.05 -5.72
N LEU A 65 5.41 8.45 -4.98
CA LEU A 65 5.74 7.54 -3.88
C LEU A 65 6.54 6.33 -4.38
N ALA A 66 6.17 5.76 -5.54
CA ALA A 66 6.93 4.68 -6.15
C ALA A 66 8.39 5.09 -6.43
N LYS A 67 8.61 6.30 -6.96
CA LYS A 67 9.97 6.84 -7.15
C LYS A 67 10.71 7.00 -5.82
N ARG A 68 10.05 7.47 -4.76
CA ARG A 68 10.65 7.61 -3.42
C ARG A 68 11.10 6.27 -2.83
N PHE A 69 10.36 5.19 -3.07
CA PHE A 69 10.83 3.83 -2.73
C PHE A 69 12.07 3.44 -3.55
N ALA A 70 12.05 3.68 -4.86
CA ALA A 70 13.17 3.38 -5.75
C ALA A 70 14.45 4.13 -5.35
N GLU A 71 14.32 5.41 -5.00
CA GLU A 71 15.39 6.25 -4.48
C GLU A 71 15.99 5.73 -3.16
N ASN A 72 15.24 4.89 -2.43
CA ASN A 72 15.66 4.23 -1.18
C ASN A 72 15.99 2.74 -1.38
N GLY A 73 16.29 2.33 -2.62
CA GLY A 73 16.76 0.97 -2.94
C GLY A 73 15.66 -0.09 -2.98
N VAL A 74 14.38 0.30 -3.03
CA VAL A 74 13.24 -0.63 -3.05
C VAL A 74 12.51 -0.49 -4.37
N ARG A 75 12.37 -1.59 -5.13
CA ARG A 75 11.53 -1.59 -6.33
C ARG A 75 10.08 -1.36 -5.94
N ALA A 76 9.37 -0.47 -6.62
CA ALA A 76 7.97 -0.20 -6.37
C ALA A 76 7.11 -0.43 -7.60
N LEU A 77 5.89 -0.92 -7.37
CA LEU A 77 4.84 -1.01 -8.38
C LEU A 77 3.53 -0.56 -7.76
N VAL A 78 2.91 0.46 -8.34
CA VAL A 78 1.53 0.84 -8.04
C VAL A 78 0.62 0.39 -9.17
N PHE A 79 -0.56 -0.14 -8.86
CA PHE A 79 -1.54 -0.51 -9.88
C PHE A 79 -2.86 0.24 -9.69
N ASP A 80 -3.57 0.43 -10.80
CA ASP A 80 -4.84 1.12 -10.84
C ASP A 80 -6.03 0.17 -10.65
N TYR A 81 -6.89 0.49 -9.70
CA TYR A 81 -8.10 -0.30 -9.40
C TYR A 81 -9.13 -0.23 -10.52
N TYR A 82 -9.17 0.87 -11.25
CA TYR A 82 -10.25 1.19 -12.17
C TYR A 82 -10.05 0.61 -13.56
N GLY A 83 -9.00 -0.20 -13.80
CA GLY A 83 -8.95 -1.09 -14.97
C GLY A 83 -10.23 -1.91 -15.12
N ARG A 84 -10.80 -2.32 -13.98
CA ARG A 84 -12.03 -3.14 -13.87
C ARG A 84 -13.31 -2.43 -14.30
N THR A 85 -13.33 -1.09 -14.27
CA THR A 85 -14.56 -0.30 -14.47
C THR A 85 -14.42 0.77 -15.55
N ALA A 86 -13.19 1.10 -15.94
CA ALA A 86 -12.85 2.24 -16.80
C ALA A 86 -11.68 1.98 -17.77
N GLY A 87 -11.21 0.72 -17.89
CA GLY A 87 -10.08 0.36 -18.78
C GLY A 87 -8.74 0.95 -18.33
N VAL A 88 -7.69 0.91 -19.15
CA VAL A 88 -6.32 1.30 -18.78
C VAL A 88 -5.99 2.79 -18.94
N GLY A 89 -7.00 3.62 -19.25
CA GLY A 89 -6.81 5.06 -19.46
C GLY A 89 -6.28 5.78 -18.22
N LYS A 90 -5.56 6.88 -18.43
CA LYS A 90 -5.01 7.70 -17.35
C LYS A 90 -6.13 8.26 -16.46
N ARG A 91 -5.89 8.31 -15.14
CA ARG A 91 -6.77 8.95 -14.16
C ARG A 91 -6.42 10.42 -14.03
N ASP A 92 -6.98 11.23 -14.94
CA ASP A 92 -6.84 12.69 -14.88
C ASP A 92 -7.70 13.29 -13.77
N LYS A 93 -7.50 14.58 -13.47
CA LYS A 93 -8.15 15.30 -12.36
C LYS A 93 -9.69 15.15 -12.32
N ASP A 94 -10.32 15.10 -13.49
CA ASP A 94 -11.79 15.05 -13.59
C ASP A 94 -12.34 13.60 -13.61
N PHE A 95 -11.49 12.60 -13.35
CA PHE A 95 -11.90 11.20 -13.35
C PHE A 95 -12.93 10.93 -12.25
N PRO A 96 -14.11 10.35 -12.57
CA PRO A 96 -15.19 10.15 -11.61
C PRO A 96 -14.94 8.93 -10.70
N TYR A 97 -13.87 8.96 -9.92
CA TYR A 97 -13.43 7.84 -9.08
C TYR A 97 -14.51 7.38 -8.10
N ALA A 98 -15.35 8.29 -7.59
CA ALA A 98 -16.41 7.93 -6.65
C ALA A 98 -17.46 7.01 -7.28
N GLN A 99 -17.83 7.22 -8.54
CA GLN A 99 -18.74 6.35 -9.27
C GLN A 99 -18.11 4.98 -9.50
N HIS A 100 -16.88 4.97 -10.02
CA HIS A 100 -16.18 3.73 -10.29
C HIS A 100 -15.85 2.92 -9.03
N MET A 101 -15.61 3.59 -7.90
CA MET A 101 -15.46 2.95 -6.60
C MET A 101 -16.77 2.25 -6.20
N ALA A 102 -17.92 2.90 -6.36
CA ALA A 102 -19.21 2.28 -6.03
C ALA A 102 -19.49 0.99 -6.82
N ASP A 103 -19.00 0.92 -8.06
CA ASP A 103 -19.13 -0.25 -8.93
C ASP A 103 -18.03 -1.32 -8.69
N LEU A 104 -17.00 -0.99 -7.92
CA LEU A 104 -15.85 -1.86 -7.70
C LEU A 104 -16.14 -2.91 -6.63
N ALA A 105 -15.99 -4.18 -6.97
CA ALA A 105 -15.99 -5.26 -5.99
C ALA A 105 -14.59 -5.37 -5.35
N PRO A 106 -14.39 -5.06 -4.05
CA PRO A 106 -13.04 -5.00 -3.47
C PRO A 106 -12.27 -6.32 -3.55
N ARG A 107 -12.96 -7.46 -3.48
CA ARG A 107 -12.34 -8.78 -3.63
C ARG A 107 -11.72 -9.01 -5.00
N SER A 108 -12.21 -8.34 -6.04
CA SER A 108 -11.68 -8.49 -7.39
C SER A 108 -10.25 -7.93 -7.52
N LEU A 109 -9.89 -6.92 -6.71
CA LEU A 109 -8.56 -6.32 -6.71
C LEU A 109 -7.45 -7.29 -6.30
N TYR A 110 -7.77 -8.38 -5.62
CA TYR A 110 -6.79 -9.40 -5.27
C TYR A 110 -6.23 -10.14 -6.49
N ALA A 111 -6.98 -10.21 -7.60
CA ALA A 111 -6.46 -10.77 -8.84
C ALA A 111 -5.46 -9.80 -9.53
N ASP A 112 -5.66 -8.49 -9.41
CA ASP A 112 -4.71 -7.48 -9.90
C ASP A 112 -3.45 -7.43 -9.02
N LEU A 113 -3.62 -7.55 -7.70
CA LEU A 113 -2.52 -7.70 -6.76
C LEU A 113 -1.70 -8.96 -7.07
N ALA A 114 -2.36 -10.10 -7.31
CA ALA A 114 -1.68 -11.35 -7.68
C ALA A 114 -0.83 -11.18 -8.95
N ALA A 115 -1.38 -10.54 -9.98
CA ALA A 115 -0.64 -10.27 -11.21
C ALA A 115 0.53 -9.30 -11.00
N SER A 116 0.36 -8.31 -10.12
CA SER A 116 1.43 -7.37 -9.75
C SER A 116 2.58 -8.06 -9.00
N VAL A 117 2.26 -8.91 -8.01
CA VAL A 117 3.26 -9.72 -7.28
C VAL A 117 3.96 -10.69 -8.22
N ALA A 118 3.20 -11.39 -9.07
CA ALA A 118 3.76 -12.32 -10.05
C ALA A 118 4.70 -11.61 -11.04
N HIS A 119 4.32 -10.43 -11.54
CA HIS A 119 5.17 -9.63 -12.42
C HIS A 119 6.49 -9.28 -11.75
N LEU A 120 6.48 -8.78 -10.51
CA LEU A 120 7.70 -8.40 -9.77
C LEU A 120 8.69 -9.56 -9.58
N ARG A 121 8.20 -10.81 -9.59
CA ARG A 121 9.03 -12.02 -9.49
C ARG A 121 9.61 -12.49 -10.82
N THR A 122 9.17 -11.95 -11.97
CA THR A 122 9.76 -12.34 -13.28
C THR A 122 11.05 -11.58 -13.55
N PRO A 123 11.93 -12.08 -14.44
CA PRO A 123 13.11 -11.34 -14.88
C PRO A 123 12.79 -9.93 -15.39
N GLU A 124 11.69 -9.76 -16.13
CA GLU A 124 11.26 -8.47 -16.67
C GLU A 124 10.74 -7.51 -15.58
N GLY A 125 10.13 -8.05 -14.53
CA GLY A 125 9.71 -7.29 -13.35
C GLY A 125 10.83 -7.06 -12.34
N GLY A 126 12.02 -7.63 -12.56
CA GLY A 126 13.22 -7.41 -11.76
C GLY A 126 13.58 -8.53 -10.78
N ALA A 127 12.92 -9.70 -10.89
CA ALA A 127 13.22 -10.91 -10.14
C ALA A 127 13.30 -10.72 -8.61
N ALA A 128 12.36 -9.97 -8.05
CA ALA A 128 12.32 -9.70 -6.62
C ALA A 128 12.21 -10.99 -5.80
N GLU A 129 13.09 -11.16 -4.82
CA GLU A 129 13.09 -12.27 -3.87
C GLU A 129 12.06 -12.06 -2.75
N ALA A 130 11.88 -10.81 -2.31
CA ALA A 130 10.92 -10.42 -1.30
C ALA A 130 9.92 -9.40 -1.85
N VAL A 131 8.63 -9.65 -1.66
CA VAL A 131 7.56 -8.72 -2.07
C VAL A 131 6.73 -8.32 -0.87
N LEU A 132 6.55 -7.01 -0.67
CA LEU A 132 5.71 -6.42 0.35
C LEU A 132 4.50 -5.72 -0.26
N THR A 133 3.53 -5.37 0.57
CA THR A 133 2.50 -4.39 0.21
C THR A 133 2.55 -3.17 1.12
N VAL A 134 2.23 -2.01 0.56
CA VAL A 134 1.88 -0.81 1.33
C VAL A 134 0.60 -0.24 0.77
N GLY A 135 -0.34 0.15 1.63
CA GLY A 135 -1.58 0.74 1.17
C GLY A 135 -2.09 1.87 2.04
N PHE A 136 -2.92 2.72 1.44
CA PHE A 136 -3.46 3.93 2.07
C PHE A 136 -4.99 3.94 2.04
N CYS A 137 -5.64 4.27 3.16
CA CYS A 137 -7.10 4.29 3.27
C CYS A 137 -7.72 2.92 2.89
N ILE A 138 -8.53 2.86 1.82
CA ILE A 138 -9.06 1.61 1.27
C ILE A 138 -7.93 0.66 0.85
N GLY A 139 -6.88 1.19 0.21
CA GLY A 139 -5.68 0.44 -0.13
C GLY A 139 -4.97 -0.12 1.09
N GLY A 140 -5.02 0.59 2.23
CA GLY A 140 -4.44 0.12 3.49
C GLY A 140 -5.15 -1.11 4.03
N ARG A 141 -6.49 -1.12 3.95
CA ARG A 141 -7.29 -2.31 4.30
C ARG A 141 -6.96 -3.47 3.37
N ILE A 142 -6.86 -3.23 2.06
CA ILE A 142 -6.56 -4.27 1.07
C ILE A 142 -5.14 -4.82 1.30
N ALA A 143 -4.16 -3.94 1.57
CA ALA A 143 -2.77 -4.33 1.84
C ALA A 143 -2.66 -5.27 3.04
N VAL A 144 -3.29 -4.92 4.17
CA VAL A 144 -3.30 -5.77 5.37
C VAL A 144 -4.02 -7.09 5.10
N MET A 145 -5.21 -7.03 4.49
CA MET A 145 -5.99 -8.24 4.17
C MET A 145 -5.30 -9.15 3.15
N ALA A 146 -4.36 -8.63 2.34
CA ALA A 146 -3.57 -9.44 1.43
C ALA A 146 -2.72 -10.49 2.16
N ALA A 147 -2.32 -10.24 3.42
CA ALA A 147 -1.63 -11.25 4.22
C ALA A 147 -2.47 -12.50 4.50
N ALA A 148 -3.80 -12.45 4.34
CA ALA A 148 -4.68 -13.62 4.40
C ALA A 148 -4.95 -14.27 3.02
N GLY A 149 -4.37 -13.73 1.94
CA GLY A 149 -4.66 -14.12 0.56
C GLY A 149 -3.68 -15.12 -0.05
N GLY A 150 -2.61 -15.51 0.64
CA GLY A 150 -1.63 -16.48 0.15
C GLY A 150 -0.71 -15.95 -0.97
N PHE A 151 -0.44 -14.63 -1.01
CA PHE A 151 0.46 -14.02 -2.01
C PHE A 151 1.95 -14.16 -1.69
N ASP A 152 2.30 -14.89 -0.63
CA ASP A 152 3.70 -15.09 -0.20
C ASP A 152 4.44 -13.75 0.01
N LEU A 153 3.81 -12.88 0.82
CA LEU A 153 4.31 -11.54 1.11
C LEU A 153 5.29 -11.57 2.28
N ALA A 154 6.41 -10.86 2.13
CA ALA A 154 7.40 -10.68 3.20
C ALA A 154 6.87 -9.78 4.33
N GLY A 155 5.92 -8.90 4.04
CA GLY A 155 5.28 -8.03 5.03
C GLY A 155 4.20 -7.15 4.40
N VAL A 156 3.30 -6.64 5.24
CA VAL A 156 2.20 -5.76 4.81
C VAL A 156 2.14 -4.48 5.65
N ILE A 157 1.93 -3.35 4.98
CA ILE A 157 1.90 -2.03 5.60
C ILE A 157 0.55 -1.36 5.31
N GLY A 158 -0.17 -0.96 6.36
CA GLY A 158 -1.45 -0.26 6.26
C GLY A 158 -1.41 1.14 6.86
N PHE A 159 -1.58 2.17 6.03
CA PHE A 159 -1.79 3.55 6.49
C PHE A 159 -3.28 3.81 6.70
N TYR A 160 -3.64 4.24 7.91
CA TYR A 160 -4.99 4.64 8.33
C TYR A 160 -6.06 3.74 7.70
N CYS A 161 -5.88 2.44 7.89
CA CYS A 161 -6.74 1.41 7.32
C CYS A 161 -7.93 1.13 8.23
N TRP A 162 -9.13 0.94 7.68
CA TRP A 162 -10.29 0.49 8.46
C TRP A 162 -10.11 -0.98 8.88
N PRO A 163 -9.92 -1.31 10.19
CA PRO A 163 -9.54 -2.64 10.61
C PRO A 163 -10.73 -3.55 10.96
N ALA A 164 -11.90 -2.96 11.24
CA ALA A 164 -13.10 -3.70 11.64
C ALA A 164 -13.86 -4.31 10.45
N ALA A 165 -14.98 -4.98 10.71
CA ALA A 165 -15.85 -5.52 9.65
C ALA A 165 -16.29 -4.42 8.67
N ALA A 166 -16.47 -4.80 7.40
CA ALA A 166 -17.06 -3.89 6.42
C ALA A 166 -18.57 -3.74 6.68
N PRO A 167 -19.24 -2.71 6.11
CA PRO A 167 -20.68 -2.49 6.29
C PRO A 167 -21.54 -3.68 5.84
N ASP A 168 -21.05 -4.51 4.92
CA ASP A 168 -21.71 -5.74 4.44
C ASP A 168 -21.55 -6.94 5.40
N GLY A 169 -20.92 -6.73 6.57
CA GLY A 169 -20.66 -7.75 7.58
C GLY A 169 -19.46 -8.65 7.27
N SER A 170 -18.77 -8.45 6.14
CA SER A 170 -17.57 -9.22 5.84
C SER A 170 -16.46 -8.88 6.85
N PRO A 171 -15.72 -9.91 7.34
CA PRO A 171 -14.70 -9.69 8.36
C PRO A 171 -13.57 -8.84 7.79
N GLY A 172 -13.15 -7.83 8.56
CA GLY A 172 -11.96 -7.03 8.27
C GLY A 172 -10.70 -7.61 8.90
N PRO A 173 -9.58 -6.87 8.84
CA PRO A 173 -8.31 -7.25 9.45
C PRO A 173 -8.42 -7.82 10.87
N THR A 174 -9.18 -7.17 11.77
CA THR A 174 -9.38 -7.66 13.15
C THR A 174 -10.01 -9.04 13.20
N GLY A 175 -11.06 -9.27 12.42
CA GLY A 175 -11.77 -10.57 12.39
C GLY A 175 -11.02 -11.67 11.63
N ARG A 176 -9.94 -11.31 10.91
CA ARG A 176 -9.11 -12.22 10.12
C ARG A 176 -7.68 -12.32 10.65
N ALA A 177 -7.39 -11.79 11.85
CA ALA A 177 -6.03 -11.70 12.38
C ALA A 177 -5.30 -13.05 12.38
N ALA A 178 -5.99 -14.14 12.73
CA ALA A 178 -5.45 -15.51 12.72
C ALA A 178 -5.10 -16.05 11.33
N ASP A 179 -5.62 -15.42 10.27
CA ASP A 179 -5.33 -15.81 8.89
C ASP A 179 -4.19 -14.98 8.27
N LEU A 180 -3.68 -13.96 8.96
CA LEU A 180 -2.62 -13.10 8.42
C LEU A 180 -1.27 -13.81 8.57
N THR A 181 -0.67 -14.19 7.44
CA THR A 181 0.55 -15.00 7.42
C THR A 181 1.84 -14.19 7.26
N ALA A 182 1.75 -12.85 7.22
CA ALA A 182 2.90 -11.96 7.02
C ALA A 182 2.98 -10.94 8.18
N PRO A 183 4.19 -10.46 8.54
CA PRO A 183 4.35 -9.36 9.47
C PRO A 183 3.52 -8.13 9.08
N VAL A 184 2.97 -7.41 10.07
CA VAL A 184 2.07 -6.27 9.86
C VAL A 184 2.65 -4.98 10.46
N LEU A 185 2.74 -3.92 9.66
CA LEU A 185 2.93 -2.55 10.15
C LEU A 185 1.68 -1.72 9.90
N ALA A 186 0.99 -1.27 10.94
CA ALA A 186 -0.16 -0.38 10.84
C ALA A 186 0.19 1.02 11.36
N LEU A 187 -0.03 2.04 10.52
CA LEU A 187 0.29 3.44 10.80
C LEU A 187 -1.00 4.26 10.82
N MET A 188 -1.52 4.50 12.02
CA MET A 188 -2.86 4.98 12.28
C MET A 188 -2.89 6.46 12.64
N ALA A 189 -3.92 7.15 12.17
CA ALA A 189 -4.18 8.55 12.51
C ALA A 189 -4.93 8.65 13.84
N GLY A 190 -4.43 9.47 14.77
CA GLY A 190 -4.97 9.54 16.14
C GLY A 190 -6.30 10.28 16.25
N ASP A 191 -6.54 11.25 15.37
CA ASP A 191 -7.73 12.12 15.38
C ASP A 191 -8.61 11.85 14.15
N ASP A 192 -8.59 10.61 13.63
CA ASP A 192 -9.43 10.19 12.52
C ASP A 192 -10.83 9.76 12.97
N PRO A 193 -11.88 10.57 12.72
CA PRO A 193 -13.24 10.21 13.11
C PRO A 193 -13.77 8.99 12.33
N GLY A 194 -13.17 8.68 11.18
CA GLY A 194 -13.51 7.51 10.36
C GLY A 194 -12.94 6.21 10.92
N ILE A 195 -11.97 6.27 11.84
CA ILE A 195 -11.33 5.09 12.45
C ILE A 195 -11.24 5.29 13.97
N PRO A 196 -12.32 4.99 14.70
CA PRO A 196 -12.33 5.10 16.16
C PRO A 196 -11.19 4.30 16.81
N ALA A 197 -10.50 4.91 17.79
CA ALA A 197 -9.37 4.30 18.51
C ALA A 197 -9.64 2.90 19.08
N ARG A 198 -10.90 2.62 19.47
CA ARG A 198 -11.31 1.27 19.91
C ARG A 198 -11.03 0.19 18.86
N HIS A 199 -11.25 0.48 17.57
CA HIS A 199 -11.05 -0.50 16.50
C HIS A 199 -9.56 -0.70 16.19
N VAL A 200 -8.74 0.34 16.38
CA VAL A 200 -7.28 0.23 16.31
C VAL A 200 -6.77 -0.67 17.44
N LYS A 201 -7.24 -0.44 18.66
CA LYS A 201 -6.89 -1.25 19.82
C LYS A 201 -7.34 -2.72 19.67
N GLU A 202 -8.58 -2.96 19.25
CA GLU A 202 -9.10 -4.30 18.99
C GLU A 202 -8.27 -5.03 17.92
N PHE A 203 -7.77 -4.31 16.92
CA PHE A 203 -6.90 -4.88 15.89
C PHE A 203 -5.54 -5.30 16.46
N ASP A 204 -4.89 -4.44 17.22
CA ASP A 204 -3.62 -4.72 17.91
C ASP A 204 -3.74 -5.95 18.82
N GLU A 205 -4.79 -5.99 19.65
CA GLU A 205 -5.08 -7.13 20.53
C GLU A 205 -5.34 -8.43 19.74
N ALA A 206 -6.03 -8.36 18.61
CA ALA A 206 -6.30 -9.52 17.77
C ALA A 206 -5.03 -10.06 17.09
N LEU A 207 -4.13 -9.19 16.62
CA LEU A 207 -2.83 -9.58 16.07
C LEU A 207 -1.96 -10.26 17.14
N ALA A 208 -1.91 -9.68 18.34
CA ALA A 208 -1.20 -10.25 19.47
C ALA A 208 -1.76 -11.62 19.88
N ALA A 209 -3.09 -11.75 19.96
CA ALA A 209 -3.75 -13.02 20.29
C ALA A 209 -3.51 -14.10 19.22
N ALA A 210 -3.39 -13.70 17.95
CA ALA A 210 -3.05 -14.58 16.84
C ALA A 210 -1.56 -14.93 16.75
N GLY A 211 -0.69 -14.26 17.51
CA GLY A 211 0.77 -14.45 17.45
C GLY A 211 1.40 -13.93 16.16
N VAL A 212 0.75 -12.99 15.47
CA VAL A 212 1.29 -12.34 14.26
C VAL A 212 2.39 -11.36 14.67
N ASP A 213 3.53 -11.32 13.96
CA ASP A 213 4.53 -10.26 14.14
C ASP A 213 3.94 -8.93 13.70
N HIS A 214 3.82 -7.95 14.60
CA HIS A 214 3.14 -6.69 14.28
C HIS A 214 3.67 -5.48 15.05
N GLU A 215 3.47 -4.32 14.42
CA GLU A 215 3.58 -3.00 15.03
C GLU A 215 2.33 -2.17 14.66
N VAL A 216 1.57 -1.71 15.65
CA VAL A 216 0.45 -0.77 15.46
C VAL A 216 0.81 0.57 16.08
N ILE A 217 1.09 1.56 15.25
CA ILE A 217 1.52 2.90 15.68
C ILE A 217 0.38 3.88 15.44
N THR A 218 -0.05 4.59 16.48
CA THR A 218 -1.01 5.69 16.37
C THR A 218 -0.30 7.02 16.55
N TYR A 219 -0.47 7.94 15.60
CA TYR A 219 0.09 9.30 15.66
C TYR A 219 -0.96 10.26 16.26
N PRO A 220 -0.80 10.74 17.51
CA PRO A 220 -1.78 11.63 18.14
C PRO A 220 -1.94 12.95 17.38
N GLY A 221 -3.17 13.48 17.31
CA GLY A 221 -3.43 14.77 16.66
C GLY A 221 -3.48 14.72 15.13
N THR A 222 -3.09 13.61 14.49
CA THR A 222 -3.06 13.52 13.04
C THR A 222 -4.42 13.11 12.46
N PRO A 223 -4.86 13.73 11.35
CA PRO A 223 -6.09 13.37 10.67
C PRO A 223 -5.86 12.19 9.71
N HIS A 224 -6.96 11.67 9.16
CA HIS A 224 -6.87 10.80 7.98
C HIS A 224 -6.05 11.48 6.87
N SER A 225 -5.20 10.69 6.18
CA SER A 225 -4.29 11.22 5.14
C SER A 225 -3.32 12.29 5.65
N PHE A 226 -2.76 12.10 6.85
CA PHE A 226 -1.71 12.97 7.39
C PHE A 226 -0.38 12.89 6.62
N PHE A 227 -0.14 11.80 5.88
CA PHE A 227 1.10 11.53 5.14
C PHE A 227 1.16 12.31 3.81
N ASP A 228 1.10 13.64 3.90
CA ASP A 228 1.09 14.58 2.78
C ASP A 228 2.02 15.76 3.10
N ALA A 229 2.93 16.09 2.18
CA ALA A 229 3.87 17.20 2.31
C ALA A 229 3.19 18.55 2.54
N LYS A 230 1.95 18.72 2.05
CA LYS A 230 1.16 19.93 2.25
C LYS A 230 0.73 20.14 3.71
N ARG A 231 0.68 19.07 4.51
CA ARG A 231 0.32 19.13 5.93
C ARG A 231 1.56 19.27 6.79
N SER A 232 2.24 20.42 6.65
CA SER A 232 3.48 20.72 7.37
C SER A 232 3.36 20.60 8.88
N GLU A 233 2.16 20.77 9.44
CA GLU A 233 1.87 20.56 10.86
C GLU A 233 2.05 19.10 11.33
N TYR A 234 2.04 18.13 10.40
CA TYR A 234 2.28 16.71 10.67
C TYR A 234 3.58 16.20 10.03
N ALA A 235 4.53 17.08 9.75
CA ALA A 235 5.81 16.72 9.14
C ALA A 235 6.58 15.68 9.97
N ASP A 236 6.62 15.84 11.30
CA ASP A 236 7.31 14.89 12.19
C ASP A 236 6.65 13.51 12.17
N ALA A 237 5.31 13.45 12.21
CA ALA A 237 4.57 12.20 12.10
C ALA A 237 4.80 11.52 10.74
N SER A 238 4.84 12.30 9.66
CA SER A 238 5.15 11.80 8.32
C SER A 238 6.57 11.27 8.20
N ALA A 239 7.55 11.98 8.78
CA ALA A 239 8.94 11.56 8.78
C ALA A 239 9.15 10.27 9.59
N ASP A 240 8.54 10.15 10.77
CA ASP A 240 8.57 8.93 11.59
C ASP A 240 7.89 7.76 10.86
N ALA A 241 6.70 7.99 10.28
CA ALA A 241 5.99 6.99 9.48
C ALA A 241 6.85 6.47 8.32
N TRP A 242 7.50 7.37 7.59
CA TRP A 242 8.41 6.97 6.50
C TRP A 242 9.62 6.19 7.01
N SER A 243 10.25 6.64 8.10
CA SER A 243 11.38 5.94 8.72
C SER A 243 11.00 4.51 9.11
N ARG A 244 9.82 4.33 9.72
CA ARG A 244 9.28 3.01 10.09
C ARG A 244 9.00 2.13 8.89
N VAL A 245 8.40 2.68 7.83
CA VAL A 245 8.19 1.96 6.57
C VAL A 245 9.51 1.41 6.04
N LEU A 246 10.55 2.25 5.93
CA LEU A 246 11.84 1.80 5.42
C LEU A 246 12.53 0.81 6.35
N ALA A 247 12.44 0.99 7.67
CA ALA A 247 13.01 0.07 8.65
C ALA A 247 12.32 -1.30 8.59
N PHE A 248 10.99 -1.32 8.52
CA PHE A 248 10.19 -2.52 8.37
C PHE A 248 10.50 -3.24 7.06
N THR A 249 10.53 -2.50 5.93
CA THR A 249 10.89 -3.06 4.62
C THR A 249 12.26 -3.71 4.61
N ARG A 250 13.27 -3.08 5.22
CA ARG A 250 14.61 -3.69 5.36
C ARG A 250 14.60 -4.93 6.25
N ARG A 251 13.86 -4.89 7.37
CA ARG A 251 13.78 -5.99 8.34
C ARG A 251 13.20 -7.26 7.72
N VAL A 252 12.13 -7.13 6.94
CA VAL A 252 11.41 -8.29 6.39
C VAL A 252 11.82 -8.64 4.96
N GLY A 253 12.41 -7.69 4.23
CA GLY A 253 12.91 -7.90 2.86
C GLY A 253 14.31 -8.50 2.77
N ALA A 254 15.07 -8.52 3.87
CA ALA A 254 16.36 -9.22 3.91
C ALA A 254 16.14 -10.74 3.77
N PRO A 255 16.94 -11.45 2.94
CA PRO A 255 16.86 -12.90 2.87
C PRO A 255 17.03 -13.50 4.27
N VAL A 256 16.14 -14.40 4.67
CA VAL A 256 16.38 -15.23 5.85
C VAL A 256 17.61 -16.07 5.51
N GLY A 257 18.76 -15.70 6.08
CA GLY A 257 20.07 -16.23 5.72
C GLY A 257 20.09 -17.76 5.62
N GLY A 258 20.75 -18.25 4.57
CA GLY A 258 21.12 -19.67 4.42
C GLY A 258 22.23 -20.13 5.36
#